data_AF-A0A495W2G8-F1
#
_entry.id   AF-A0A495W2G8-F1
#
_cell.length_a   1.000
_cell.length_b   1.000
_cell.length_c   1.000
_cell.angle_alpha   90.00
_cell.angle_beta   90.00
_cell.angle_gamma   90.00
#
_symmetry.space_group_name_H-M   'P 1'
#
loop_
_entity.id
_entity.type
_entity.pdbx_description
1 polymer ?
#
loop_
_entity_poly.entity_id
_entity_poly.type
_entity_poly.pdbx_seq_one_letter_code
_entity_poly.pdbx_strand_id
1 'polypeptide(L)'
;MSDWKTVDDFAKGIDGNRLPRSGALVGLRWTVRHDDGGQVELSFTDESTVEWSTGDAKGTDWYEAVEGAPGTFFVSLLFAATPRESAVLVADLDSRRTLTVESTIAETRTEGVPQVSQVFRPGVLDTGDGVGPRGEAPAPSRDLIGWRALYRYSPNHLYEHVYLSSERYAWQCLVGEQRGHGDVDLATAYRIAENRYVFTFREFRIPVATTWLYDLDAMRTTGTFFGLNGEGEIRNAPGGAHITSLGRVSYPEDQPV
;
A
#
# COMPACT_ATOMS: atom_id res chain seq x y z
N MET A 1 -2.35 -18.72 26.07
CA MET A 1 -1.72 -17.71 25.20
C MET A 1 -2.19 -18.05 23.80
N SER A 2 -2.98 -17.20 23.13
CA SER A 2 -3.43 -17.53 21.78
C SER A 2 -2.24 -17.39 20.82
N ASP A 3 -1.97 -18.44 20.06
CA ASP A 3 -0.91 -18.43 19.04
C ASP A 3 -1.28 -17.39 17.98
N TRP A 4 -0.35 -16.45 17.73
CA TRP A 4 -0.48 -15.47 16.66
C TRP A 4 -0.36 -16.17 15.30
N LYS A 5 -1.17 -15.73 14.33
CA LYS A 5 -1.20 -16.29 12.98
C LYS A 5 -0.11 -15.68 12.11
N THR A 6 0.38 -16.45 11.16
CA THR A 6 1.41 -16.02 10.19
C THR A 6 0.77 -15.28 9.02
N VAL A 7 1.58 -14.62 8.18
CA VAL A 7 1.11 -13.97 6.94
C VAL A 7 0.35 -14.93 6.04
N ASP A 8 0.87 -16.15 5.84
CA ASP A 8 0.22 -17.15 4.99
C ASP A 8 -1.15 -17.57 5.54
N ASP A 9 -1.31 -17.62 6.86
CA ASP A 9 -2.58 -18.02 7.49
C ASP A 9 -3.68 -16.99 7.25
N PHE A 10 -3.41 -15.69 7.42
CA PHE A 10 -4.45 -14.66 7.31
C PHE A 10 -4.60 -14.08 5.89
N ALA A 11 -3.55 -14.14 5.06
CA ALA A 11 -3.62 -13.58 3.71
C ALA A 11 -4.31 -14.51 2.71
N LYS A 12 -4.48 -15.80 3.03
CA LYS A 12 -5.11 -16.78 2.14
C LYS A 12 -6.57 -16.41 1.83
N GLY A 13 -6.82 -15.92 0.62
CA GLY A 13 -8.15 -15.51 0.17
C GLY A 13 -8.58 -14.12 0.65
N ILE A 14 -7.63 -13.28 1.08
CA ILE A 14 -7.84 -11.86 1.40
C ILE A 14 -7.99 -11.00 0.13
N ASP A 15 -7.72 -11.56 -1.04
CA ASP A 15 -7.87 -10.96 -2.35
C ASP A 15 -9.25 -11.20 -2.99
N GLY A 16 -10.20 -11.82 -2.28
CA GLY A 16 -11.50 -12.20 -2.84
C GLY A 16 -12.35 -11.05 -3.41
N ASN A 17 -12.23 -9.84 -2.84
CA ASN A 17 -12.89 -8.62 -3.30
C ASN A 17 -11.91 -7.62 -3.95
N ARG A 18 -10.70 -8.08 -4.28
CA ARG A 18 -9.69 -7.26 -4.95
C ARG A 18 -10.18 -6.83 -6.33
N LEU A 19 -9.74 -5.64 -6.76
CA LEU A 19 -9.90 -5.19 -8.14
C LEU A 19 -9.03 -6.04 -9.08
N PRO A 20 -9.45 -6.26 -10.34
CA PRO A 20 -8.69 -7.08 -11.27
C PRO A 20 -7.35 -6.44 -11.63
N ARG A 21 -6.39 -7.27 -12.03
CA ARG A 21 -5.15 -6.81 -12.67
C ARG A 21 -5.48 -6.00 -13.93
N SER A 22 -4.67 -4.99 -14.20
CA SER A 22 -4.80 -4.16 -15.40
C SER A 22 -3.58 -4.34 -16.30
N GLY A 23 -3.81 -4.75 -17.54
CA GLY A 23 -2.81 -4.75 -18.60
C GLY A 23 -2.67 -3.38 -19.29
N ALA A 24 -3.34 -2.34 -18.80
CA ALA A 24 -3.36 -1.02 -19.45
C ALA A 24 -1.98 -0.35 -19.53
N LEU A 25 -1.01 -0.82 -18.75
CA LEU A 25 0.35 -0.28 -18.74
C LEU A 25 1.26 -0.92 -19.80
N VAL A 26 0.88 -2.05 -20.39
CA VAL A 26 1.71 -2.80 -21.34
C VAL A 26 2.10 -1.92 -22.53
N GLY A 27 3.40 -1.89 -22.83
CA GLY A 27 3.98 -1.09 -23.91
C GLY A 27 4.18 0.38 -23.56
N LEU A 28 3.77 0.84 -22.38
CA LEU A 28 4.00 2.21 -21.93
C LEU A 28 5.40 2.35 -21.30
N ARG A 29 5.91 3.57 -21.34
CA ARG A 29 7.12 3.99 -20.65
C ARG A 29 6.81 5.16 -19.74
N TRP A 30 7.17 5.02 -18.48
CA TRP A 30 6.96 6.03 -17.45
C TRP A 30 8.29 6.45 -16.86
N THR A 31 8.48 7.74 -16.67
CA THR A 31 9.55 8.27 -15.83
C THR A 31 8.93 8.89 -14.59
N VAL A 32 9.26 8.35 -13.42
CA VAL A 32 8.84 8.92 -12.14
C VAL A 32 10.01 9.72 -11.58
N ARG A 33 9.76 10.99 -11.26
CA ARG A 33 10.74 11.88 -10.61
C ARG A 33 10.27 12.16 -9.19
N HIS A 34 11.03 11.71 -8.20
CA HIS A 34 10.76 11.94 -6.79
C HIS A 34 11.18 13.35 -6.37
N ASP A 35 10.46 13.91 -5.40
CA ASP A 35 10.70 15.26 -4.90
C ASP A 35 12.07 15.42 -4.23
N ASP A 36 12.68 14.31 -3.77
CA ASP A 36 14.02 14.28 -3.19
C ASP A 36 15.14 14.14 -4.25
N GLY A 37 14.80 14.22 -5.54
CA GLY A 37 15.72 14.15 -6.66
C GLY A 37 15.96 12.75 -7.21
N GLY A 38 15.35 11.72 -6.60
CA GLY A 38 15.34 10.36 -7.16
C GLY A 38 14.60 10.31 -8.51
N GLN A 39 15.00 9.38 -9.38
CA GLN A 39 14.31 9.11 -10.63
C GLN A 39 14.31 7.63 -10.93
N VAL A 40 13.17 7.11 -11.36
CA VAL A 40 13.05 5.75 -11.91
C VAL A 40 12.37 5.80 -13.27
N GLU A 41 12.92 5.09 -14.25
CA GLU A 41 12.26 4.82 -15.52
C GLU A 41 11.71 3.40 -15.50
N LEU A 42 10.49 3.23 -15.99
CA LEU A 42 9.74 1.98 -16.04
C LEU A 42 9.27 1.76 -17.47
N SER A 43 9.66 0.64 -18.09
CA SER A 43 9.15 0.17 -19.38
C SER A 43 8.40 -1.14 -19.15
N PHE A 44 7.08 -1.10 -19.22
CA PHE A 44 6.23 -2.27 -18.97
C PHE A 44 6.18 -3.14 -20.24
N THR A 45 6.90 -4.25 -20.25
CA THR A 45 7.12 -5.05 -21.46
C THR A 45 6.00 -6.07 -21.72
N ASP A 46 5.41 -6.61 -20.65
CA ASP A 46 4.22 -7.46 -20.68
C ASP A 46 3.35 -7.23 -19.44
N GLU A 47 2.32 -8.06 -19.19
CA GLU A 47 1.38 -7.91 -18.07
C GLU A 47 1.99 -8.07 -16.67
N SER A 48 3.22 -8.59 -16.58
CA SER A 48 3.90 -8.91 -15.33
C SER A 48 5.40 -8.61 -15.32
N THR A 49 5.98 -8.15 -16.43
CA THR A 49 7.40 -7.84 -16.55
C THR A 49 7.63 -6.35 -16.81
N VAL A 50 8.51 -5.74 -16.01
CA VAL A 50 8.94 -4.35 -16.20
C VAL A 50 10.46 -4.29 -16.29
N GLU A 51 10.95 -3.56 -17.27
CA GLU A 51 12.33 -3.11 -17.30
C GLU A 51 12.43 -1.78 -16.57
N TRP A 52 13.36 -1.65 -15.63
CA TRP A 52 13.53 -0.44 -14.84
C TRP A 52 14.97 0.06 -14.88
N SER A 53 15.14 1.37 -14.67
CA SER A 53 16.44 1.99 -14.44
C SER A 53 16.34 3.08 -13.36
N THR A 54 17.37 3.20 -12.54
CA THR A 54 17.54 4.28 -11.55
C THR A 54 19.03 4.64 -11.46
N GLY A 55 19.38 5.85 -11.91
CA GLY A 55 20.78 6.22 -12.14
C GLY A 55 21.48 5.24 -13.09
N ASP A 56 22.58 4.62 -12.63
CA ASP A 56 23.33 3.61 -13.40
C ASP A 56 22.78 2.18 -13.21
N ALA A 57 21.88 1.97 -12.24
CA ALA A 57 21.28 0.66 -11.99
C ALA A 57 20.13 0.40 -12.96
N LYS A 58 19.99 -0.86 -13.40
CA LYS A 58 18.90 -1.31 -14.25
C LYS A 58 18.60 -2.78 -14.02
N GLY A 59 17.36 -3.18 -14.30
CA GLY A 59 16.92 -4.56 -14.13
C GLY A 59 15.65 -4.86 -14.93
N THR A 60 15.27 -6.13 -14.88
CA THR A 60 14.00 -6.63 -15.41
C THR A 60 13.39 -7.49 -14.34
N ASP A 61 12.22 -7.11 -13.87
CA ASP A 61 11.63 -7.67 -12.67
C ASP A 61 10.13 -7.79 -12.79
N TRP A 62 9.54 -8.48 -11.81
CA TRP A 62 8.10 -8.68 -11.77
C TRP A 62 7.40 -7.41 -11.31
N TYR A 63 6.28 -7.09 -11.97
CA TYR A 63 5.33 -6.10 -11.50
C TYR A 63 3.89 -6.61 -11.60
N GLU A 64 2.99 -5.89 -10.94
CA GLU A 64 1.57 -6.01 -11.18
C GLU A 64 0.91 -4.63 -11.07
N ALA A 65 0.06 -4.31 -12.02
CA ALA A 65 -0.73 -3.09 -12.01
C ALA A 65 -2.22 -3.37 -11.72
N VAL A 66 -2.84 -2.50 -10.95
CA VAL A 66 -4.28 -2.44 -10.73
C VAL A 66 -4.73 -1.00 -10.89
N GLU A 67 -5.76 -0.76 -11.69
CA GLU A 67 -6.43 0.54 -11.70
C GLU A 67 -7.35 0.61 -10.47
N GLY A 68 -6.87 1.24 -9.41
CA GLY A 68 -7.56 1.29 -8.11
C GLY A 68 -8.72 2.27 -8.08
N ALA A 69 -8.66 3.28 -8.94
CA ALA A 69 -9.69 4.26 -9.23
C ALA A 69 -9.51 4.72 -10.69
N PRO A 70 -10.52 5.34 -11.33
CA PRO A 70 -10.40 5.80 -12.71
C PRO A 70 -9.15 6.68 -12.92
N GLY A 71 -8.21 6.21 -13.74
CA GLY A 71 -6.96 6.92 -14.03
C GLY A 71 -5.91 6.89 -12.92
N THR A 72 -6.15 6.22 -11.79
CA THR A 72 -5.18 6.06 -10.69
C THR A 72 -4.70 4.61 -10.60
N PHE A 73 -3.43 4.38 -10.87
CA PHE A 73 -2.81 3.06 -10.89
C PHE A 73 -2.05 2.77 -9.59
N PHE A 74 -2.23 1.55 -9.08
CA PHE A 74 -1.40 0.92 -8.07
C PHE A 74 -0.49 -0.08 -8.75
N VAL A 75 0.82 0.13 -8.69
CA VAL A 75 1.84 -0.71 -9.34
C VAL A 75 2.75 -1.30 -8.26
N SER A 76 2.65 -2.61 -8.03
CA SER A 76 3.52 -3.35 -7.11
C SER A 76 4.73 -3.90 -7.88
N LEU A 77 5.92 -3.75 -7.32
CA LEU A 77 7.21 -4.14 -7.89
C LEU A 77 7.95 -5.05 -6.91
N LEU A 78 8.50 -6.16 -7.42
CA LEU A 78 9.32 -7.10 -6.64
C LEU A 78 10.66 -7.32 -7.34
N PHE A 79 11.76 -7.22 -6.60
CA PHE A 79 13.11 -7.24 -7.16
C PHE A 79 13.79 -8.59 -6.89
N ALA A 80 14.12 -9.34 -7.94
CA ALA A 80 14.75 -10.66 -7.82
C ALA A 80 16.15 -10.59 -7.19
N ALA A 81 16.90 -9.51 -7.46
CA ALA A 81 18.24 -9.31 -6.92
C ALA A 81 18.23 -8.87 -5.44
N THR A 82 17.18 -8.18 -4.99
CA THR A 82 17.00 -7.69 -3.61
C THR A 82 15.63 -8.08 -3.07
N PRO A 83 15.36 -9.38 -2.84
CA PRO A 83 14.00 -9.85 -2.55
C PRO A 83 13.42 -9.33 -1.22
N ARG A 84 14.27 -8.82 -0.32
CA ARG A 84 13.84 -8.16 0.93
C ARG A 84 13.32 -6.74 0.72
N GLU A 85 13.37 -6.24 -0.51
CA GLU A 85 12.88 -4.94 -0.92
C GLU A 85 11.69 -5.11 -1.86
N SER A 86 10.72 -4.22 -1.72
CA SER A 86 9.62 -4.05 -2.69
C SER A 86 9.28 -2.58 -2.81
N ALA A 87 8.64 -2.23 -3.93
CA ALA A 87 8.12 -0.89 -4.12
C ALA A 87 6.66 -0.95 -4.56
N VAL A 88 5.87 0.02 -4.10
CA VAL A 88 4.55 0.30 -4.63
C VAL A 88 4.55 1.72 -5.17
N LEU A 89 4.31 1.88 -6.47
CA LEU A 89 4.05 3.17 -7.09
C LEU A 89 2.54 3.36 -7.20
N VAL A 90 2.02 4.41 -6.59
CA VAL A 90 0.68 4.91 -6.89
C VAL A 90 0.83 6.12 -7.79
N ALA A 91 0.20 6.08 -8.97
CA ALA A 91 0.30 7.10 -9.99
C ALA A 91 -1.08 7.54 -10.46
N ASP A 92 -1.36 8.83 -10.36
CA ASP A 92 -2.57 9.44 -10.90
C ASP A 92 -2.26 10.05 -12.27
N LEU A 93 -2.83 9.47 -13.34
CA LEU A 93 -2.52 9.87 -14.71
C LEU A 93 -3.05 11.26 -15.05
N ASP A 94 -4.12 11.68 -14.36
CA ASP A 94 -4.73 12.98 -14.58
C ASP A 94 -3.83 14.08 -14.01
N SER A 95 -3.57 14.05 -12.71
CA SER A 95 -2.76 15.05 -12.02
C SER A 95 -1.25 14.93 -12.26
N ARG A 96 -0.80 13.79 -12.82
CA ARG A 96 0.61 13.37 -12.91
C ARG A 96 1.31 13.33 -11.55
N ARG A 97 0.56 13.15 -10.46
CA ARG A 97 1.12 13.01 -9.12
C ARG A 97 1.38 11.55 -8.80
N THR A 98 2.48 11.29 -8.09
CA THR A 98 2.86 9.95 -7.69
C THR A 98 3.23 9.87 -6.23
N LEU A 99 3.04 8.71 -5.63
CA LEU A 99 3.67 8.32 -4.37
C LEU A 99 4.32 6.96 -4.55
N THR A 100 5.63 6.87 -4.33
CA THR A 100 6.33 5.58 -4.20
C THR A 100 6.46 5.23 -2.73
N VAL A 101 6.03 4.02 -2.36
CA VAL A 101 6.23 3.42 -1.03
C VAL A 101 7.23 2.28 -1.17
N GLU A 102 8.44 2.48 -0.67
CA GLU A 102 9.50 1.48 -0.64
C GLU A 102 9.44 0.73 0.68
N SER A 103 9.42 -0.60 0.64
CA SER A 103 9.37 -1.44 1.85
C SER A 103 10.61 -2.32 1.94
N THR A 104 11.24 -2.39 3.12
CA THR A 104 12.46 -3.17 3.35
C THR A 104 12.29 -4.06 4.58
N ILE A 105 12.54 -5.36 4.42
CA ILE A 105 12.57 -6.32 5.53
C ILE A 105 13.97 -6.33 6.14
N ALA A 106 14.09 -5.93 7.41
CA ALA A 106 15.35 -6.00 8.15
C ALA A 106 15.83 -7.46 8.29
N GLU A 107 17.14 -7.67 8.19
CA GLU A 107 17.76 -8.99 8.35
C GLU A 107 17.48 -9.61 9.72
N THR A 108 17.47 -8.77 10.76
CA THR A 108 17.27 -9.18 12.14
C THR A 108 16.07 -8.46 12.75
N ARG A 109 15.31 -9.20 13.56
CA ARG A 109 14.20 -8.64 14.32
C ARG A 109 14.74 -7.86 15.51
N THR A 110 14.24 -6.65 15.71
CA THR A 110 14.48 -5.82 16.89
C THR A 110 13.18 -5.69 17.69
N GLU A 111 13.22 -5.92 19.00
CA GLU A 111 12.03 -5.79 19.84
C GLU A 111 11.49 -4.36 19.83
N GLY A 112 10.15 -4.22 19.74
CA GLY A 112 9.49 -2.91 19.69
C GLY A 112 9.63 -2.15 18.37
N VAL A 113 10.27 -2.74 17.35
CA VAL A 113 10.42 -2.15 16.02
C VAL A 113 9.81 -3.09 14.98
N PRO A 114 8.90 -2.63 14.10
CA PRO A 114 8.42 -3.45 13.00
C PRO A 114 9.59 -3.91 12.14
N GLN A 115 9.63 -5.20 11.80
CA GLN A 115 10.75 -5.74 11.01
C GLN A 115 10.73 -5.25 9.56
N VAL A 116 9.57 -4.81 9.07
CA VAL A 116 9.42 -4.20 7.76
C VAL A 116 9.30 -2.70 7.92
N SER A 117 10.26 -1.94 7.38
CA SER A 117 10.23 -0.49 7.33
C SER A 117 9.61 0.00 6.02
N GLN A 118 9.14 1.25 6.01
CA GLN A 118 8.64 1.89 4.79
C GLN A 118 9.17 3.32 4.65
N VAL A 119 9.55 3.68 3.42
CA VAL A 119 9.92 5.04 3.00
C VAL A 119 8.91 5.54 1.97
N PHE A 120 8.54 6.81 2.07
CA PHE A 120 7.51 7.44 1.24
C PHE A 120 8.15 8.53 0.39
N ARG A 121 8.01 8.43 -0.93
CA ARG A 121 8.60 9.37 -1.89
C ARG A 121 7.50 9.94 -2.78
N PRO A 122 6.95 11.11 -2.42
CA PRO A 122 6.13 11.88 -3.34
C PRO A 122 6.92 12.24 -4.60
N GLY A 123 6.21 12.41 -5.71
CA GLY A 123 6.84 12.77 -6.97
C GLY A 123 5.84 13.07 -8.07
N VAL A 124 6.36 13.05 -9.30
CA VAL A 124 5.61 13.34 -10.51
C VAL A 124 5.86 12.29 -11.58
N LEU A 125 4.83 12.05 -12.40
CA LEU A 125 4.85 11.13 -13.53
C LEU A 125 5.08 11.87 -14.84
N ASP A 126 6.03 11.40 -15.64
CA ASP A 126 6.23 11.80 -17.02
C ASP A 126 5.94 10.61 -17.94
N THR A 127 4.95 10.79 -18.83
CA THR A 127 4.55 9.79 -19.82
C THR A 127 5.07 10.09 -21.22
N GLY A 128 5.92 11.11 -21.38
CA GLY A 128 6.49 11.53 -22.67
C GLY A 128 5.54 12.32 -23.57
N ASP A 129 4.36 12.70 -23.08
CA ASP A 129 3.35 13.48 -23.81
C ASP A 129 3.47 15.00 -23.61
N GLY A 130 4.42 15.44 -22.78
CA GLY A 130 4.67 16.85 -22.47
C GLY A 130 3.67 17.46 -21.48
N VAL A 131 2.79 16.68 -20.86
CA VAL A 131 1.84 17.17 -19.84
C VAL A 131 2.52 17.20 -18.47
N GLY A 132 2.57 18.38 -17.86
CA GLY A 132 3.14 18.58 -16.53
C GLY A 132 2.19 18.25 -15.36
N PRO A 133 2.71 18.18 -14.13
CA PRO A 133 1.92 17.92 -12.94
C PRO A 133 1.00 19.08 -12.58
N ARG A 134 -0.15 18.74 -12.00
CA ARG A 134 -1.14 19.70 -11.50
C ARG A 134 -1.67 19.28 -10.12
N GLY A 135 -2.43 20.17 -9.49
CA GLY A 135 -2.98 19.95 -8.16
C GLY A 135 -1.91 19.92 -7.06
N GLU A 136 -2.32 19.55 -5.86
CA GLU A 136 -1.46 19.42 -4.69
C GLU A 136 -0.52 18.21 -4.84
N ALA A 137 0.73 18.33 -4.36
CA ALA A 137 1.62 17.19 -4.27
C ALA A 137 1.13 16.22 -3.18
N PRO A 138 1.34 14.90 -3.32
CA PRO A 138 0.96 13.95 -2.28
C PRO A 138 1.67 14.25 -0.97
N ALA A 139 0.92 14.28 0.12
CA ALA A 139 1.43 14.66 1.44
C ALA A 139 0.83 13.79 2.55
N PRO A 140 1.52 13.66 3.71
CA PRO A 140 0.94 13.03 4.89
C PRO A 140 -0.41 13.65 5.22
N SER A 141 -1.41 12.80 5.48
CA SER A 141 -2.79 13.23 5.70
C SER A 141 -3.29 12.79 7.08
N ARG A 142 -4.15 13.65 7.64
CA ARG A 142 -4.88 13.42 8.90
C ARG A 142 -6.35 13.11 8.64
N ASP A 143 -6.75 13.02 7.38
CA ASP A 143 -8.15 12.93 6.95
C ASP A 143 -8.79 11.59 7.28
N LEU A 144 -8.03 10.58 7.70
CA LEU A 144 -8.58 9.32 8.19
C LEU A 144 -8.79 9.33 9.72
N ILE A 145 -8.13 10.22 10.46
CA ILE A 145 -8.17 10.22 11.94
C ILE A 145 -9.60 10.38 12.45
N GLY A 146 -9.93 9.57 13.46
CA GLY A 146 -11.25 9.45 14.07
C GLY A 146 -12.22 8.57 13.29
N TRP A 147 -11.86 8.10 12.09
CA TRP A 147 -12.72 7.22 11.30
C TRP A 147 -12.70 5.79 11.82
N ARG A 148 -13.84 5.11 11.70
CA ARG A 148 -14.03 3.70 12.03
C ARG A 148 -14.74 3.04 10.87
N ALA A 149 -14.17 1.97 10.33
CA ALA A 149 -14.69 1.31 9.13
C ALA A 149 -14.44 -0.20 9.13
N LEU A 150 -15.33 -0.91 8.44
CA LEU A 150 -15.19 -2.34 8.15
C LEU A 150 -14.60 -2.54 6.76
N TYR A 151 -13.73 -3.53 6.63
CA TYR A 151 -13.04 -3.93 5.41
C TYR A 151 -13.39 -5.39 5.13
N ARG A 152 -14.31 -5.61 4.19
CA ARG A 152 -14.68 -6.96 3.75
C ARG A 152 -13.79 -7.35 2.58
N TYR A 153 -12.77 -8.15 2.87
CA TYR A 153 -11.81 -8.67 1.89
C TYR A 153 -12.35 -9.88 1.12
N SER A 154 -13.16 -10.72 1.77
CA SER A 154 -13.88 -11.83 1.14
C SER A 154 -15.03 -12.30 2.05
N PRO A 155 -15.84 -13.31 1.67
CA PRO A 155 -16.84 -13.88 2.59
C PRO A 155 -16.24 -14.37 3.90
N ASN A 156 -14.96 -14.77 3.89
CA ASN A 156 -14.25 -15.34 5.03
C ASN A 156 -13.33 -14.34 5.73
N HIS A 157 -13.22 -13.10 5.26
CA HIS A 157 -12.30 -12.10 5.80
C HIS A 157 -13.00 -10.76 5.99
N LEU A 158 -13.21 -10.38 7.25
CA LEU A 158 -13.79 -9.10 7.66
C LEU A 158 -12.96 -8.53 8.81
N TYR A 159 -12.38 -7.36 8.56
CA TYR A 159 -11.62 -6.62 9.55
C TYR A 159 -12.30 -5.29 9.83
N GLU A 160 -12.03 -4.75 11.00
CA GLU A 160 -12.37 -3.39 11.36
C GLU A 160 -11.08 -2.61 11.56
N HIS A 161 -11.01 -1.40 11.01
CA HIS A 161 -9.94 -0.43 11.31
C HIS A 161 -10.51 0.77 12.07
N VAL A 162 -9.74 1.25 13.04
CA VAL A 162 -9.98 2.49 13.79
C VAL A 162 -8.74 3.37 13.65
N TYR A 163 -8.88 4.52 13.01
CA TYR A 163 -7.78 5.43 12.72
C TYR A 163 -7.56 6.38 13.90
N LEU A 164 -6.54 6.12 14.71
CA LEU A 164 -6.36 6.76 16.02
C LEU A 164 -5.59 8.08 15.92
N SER A 165 -4.48 8.09 15.20
CA SER A 165 -3.61 9.27 15.04
C SER A 165 -2.89 9.25 13.68
N SER A 166 -1.96 10.18 13.45
CA SER A 166 -1.14 10.18 12.24
C SER A 166 -0.10 9.06 12.22
N GLU A 167 0.18 8.44 13.39
CA GLU A 167 1.14 7.35 13.52
C GLU A 167 0.55 6.02 13.99
N ARG A 168 -0.72 5.95 14.42
CA ARG A 168 -1.32 4.73 14.97
C ARG A 168 -2.72 4.46 14.43
N TYR A 169 -3.00 3.18 14.25
CA TYR A 169 -4.35 2.68 14.02
C TYR A 169 -4.56 1.40 14.83
N ALA A 170 -5.82 1.11 15.17
CA ALA A 170 -6.21 -0.18 15.73
C ALA A 170 -6.91 -1.01 14.66
N TRP A 171 -6.72 -2.33 14.73
CA TRP A 171 -7.46 -3.29 13.93
C TRP A 171 -8.02 -4.41 14.78
N GLN A 172 -9.10 -5.03 14.29
CA GLN A 172 -9.56 -6.33 14.79
C GLN A 172 -10.12 -7.19 13.67
N CYS A 173 -9.95 -8.50 13.78
CA CYS A 173 -10.54 -9.47 12.88
C CYS A 173 -11.91 -9.92 13.40
N LEU A 174 -12.97 -9.62 12.66
CA LEU A 174 -14.35 -10.00 12.98
C LEU A 174 -14.74 -11.34 12.33
N VAL A 175 -14.19 -11.65 11.16
CA VAL A 175 -14.35 -12.92 10.44
C VAL A 175 -13.01 -13.27 9.78
N GLY A 176 -12.54 -14.50 9.97
CA GLY A 176 -11.30 -15.03 9.40
C GLY A 176 -10.48 -15.82 10.40
N GLU A 177 -9.31 -16.30 9.96
CA GLU A 177 -8.38 -17.10 10.77
C GLU A 177 -7.89 -16.38 12.04
N GLN A 178 -7.88 -15.05 12.00
CA GLN A 178 -7.51 -14.20 13.14
C GLN A 178 -8.70 -13.77 14.00
N ARG A 179 -9.90 -14.34 13.83
CA ARG A 179 -11.12 -13.87 14.52
C ARG A 179 -10.89 -13.69 16.03
N GLY A 180 -11.20 -12.49 16.53
CA GLY A 180 -11.02 -12.11 17.93
C GLY A 180 -9.62 -11.57 18.27
N HIS A 181 -8.66 -11.62 17.34
CA HIS A 181 -7.41 -10.89 17.45
C HIS A 181 -7.59 -9.43 17.03
N GLY A 182 -6.73 -8.58 17.58
CA GLY A 182 -6.58 -7.18 17.23
C GLY A 182 -5.33 -6.61 17.89
N ASP A 183 -4.80 -5.54 17.32
CA ASP A 183 -3.64 -4.83 17.86
C ASP A 183 -3.68 -3.34 17.48
N VAL A 184 -2.72 -2.57 18.00
CA VAL A 184 -2.44 -1.19 17.61
C VAL A 184 -1.04 -1.11 17.02
N ASP A 185 -0.97 -0.77 15.73
CA ASP A 185 0.28 -0.78 14.97
C ASP A 185 0.65 0.59 14.42
N LEU A 186 1.88 0.71 13.91
CA LEU A 186 2.29 1.90 13.19
C LEU A 186 1.47 2.04 11.92
N ALA A 187 0.99 3.25 11.66
CA ALA A 187 0.26 3.58 10.45
C ALA A 187 0.77 4.88 9.83
N THR A 188 0.58 5.03 8.53
CA THR A 188 0.84 6.27 7.81
C THR A 188 -0.19 6.43 6.70
N ALA A 189 -0.76 7.62 6.58
CA ALA A 189 -1.71 7.95 5.52
C ALA A 189 -1.15 9.09 4.68
N TYR A 190 -1.23 8.98 3.36
CA TYR A 190 -0.97 10.04 2.41
C TYR A 190 -2.23 10.33 1.61
N ARG A 191 -2.52 11.60 1.37
CA ARG A 191 -3.54 12.00 0.39
C ARG A 191 -2.86 12.13 -0.97
N ILE A 192 -3.39 11.47 -2.00
CA ILE A 192 -2.88 11.55 -3.38
C ILE A 192 -3.82 12.33 -4.30
N ALA A 193 -5.12 12.27 -4.05
CA ALA A 193 -6.14 13.11 -4.68
C ALA A 193 -7.32 13.29 -3.72
N GLU A 194 -8.35 14.04 -4.11
CA GLU A 194 -9.60 14.08 -3.35
C GLU A 194 -10.20 12.67 -3.21
N ASN A 195 -10.58 12.29 -2.00
CA ASN A 195 -11.10 10.94 -1.68
C ASN A 195 -10.19 9.79 -2.12
N ARG A 196 -8.90 10.04 -2.38
CA ARG A 196 -7.89 9.04 -2.71
C ARG A 196 -6.73 9.10 -1.73
N TYR A 197 -6.50 7.98 -1.07
CA TYR A 197 -5.51 7.88 -0.01
C TYR A 197 -4.63 6.66 -0.22
N VAL A 198 -3.35 6.81 0.10
CA VAL A 198 -2.47 5.67 0.36
C VAL A 198 -2.42 5.47 1.86
N PHE A 199 -2.92 4.33 2.34
CA PHE A 199 -2.86 3.96 3.75
C PHE A 199 -1.94 2.78 3.94
N THR A 200 -0.97 2.92 4.84
CA THR A 200 -0.03 1.86 5.16
C THR A 200 0.00 1.56 6.64
N PHE A 201 0.34 0.32 6.98
CA PHE A 201 0.64 -0.07 8.35
C PHE A 201 1.81 -1.04 8.40
N ARG A 202 2.52 -1.05 9.53
CA ARG A 202 3.65 -1.95 9.80
C ARG A 202 3.42 -2.60 11.15
N GLU A 203 3.30 -3.92 11.15
CA GLU A 203 2.96 -4.65 12.36
C GLU A 203 4.19 -4.87 13.25
N PHE A 204 4.01 -4.72 14.57
CA PHE A 204 5.07 -5.00 15.55
C PHE A 204 5.25 -6.50 15.79
N ARG A 205 4.15 -7.27 15.73
CA ARG A 205 4.15 -8.70 16.07
C ARG A 205 4.45 -9.59 14.88
N ILE A 206 3.76 -9.35 13.77
CA ILE A 206 3.93 -10.08 12.53
C ILE A 206 4.88 -9.26 11.64
N PRO A 207 5.91 -9.85 11.02
CA PRO A 207 6.86 -9.11 10.19
C PRO A 207 6.25 -8.78 8.82
N VAL A 208 5.29 -7.85 8.81
CA VAL A 208 4.55 -7.43 7.61
C VAL A 208 4.36 -5.91 7.58
N ALA A 209 4.51 -5.34 6.38
CA ALA A 209 4.04 -4.01 6.04
C ALA A 209 2.98 -4.12 4.95
N THR A 210 1.93 -3.32 5.07
CA THR A 210 0.82 -3.32 4.14
C THR A 210 0.70 -1.96 3.49
N THR A 211 0.46 -1.93 2.18
CA THR A 211 0.21 -0.70 1.43
C THR A 211 -1.11 -0.81 0.69
N TRP A 212 -2.04 0.08 0.99
CA TRP A 212 -3.35 0.19 0.36
C TRP A 212 -3.49 1.46 -0.45
N LEU A 213 -4.12 1.38 -1.60
CA LEU A 213 -4.81 2.50 -2.24
C LEU A 213 -6.30 2.44 -1.88
N TYR A 214 -6.81 3.53 -1.32
CA TYR A 214 -8.22 3.72 -0.99
C TYR A 214 -8.87 4.61 -2.05
N ASP A 215 -9.95 4.09 -2.63
CA ASP A 215 -10.95 4.88 -3.36
C ASP A 215 -12.17 5.04 -2.44
N LEU A 216 -12.30 6.23 -1.83
CA LEU A 216 -13.41 6.50 -0.92
C LEU A 216 -14.70 6.92 -1.63
N ASP A 217 -14.66 7.27 -2.92
CA ASP A 217 -15.88 7.48 -3.70
C ASP A 217 -16.55 6.14 -3.99
N ALA A 218 -15.76 5.13 -4.34
CA ALA A 218 -16.22 3.77 -4.59
C ALA A 218 -16.32 2.92 -3.31
N MET A 219 -15.79 3.41 -2.19
CA MET A 219 -15.63 2.67 -0.94
C MET A 219 -14.93 1.32 -1.17
N ARG A 220 -13.78 1.36 -1.85
CA ARG A 220 -12.96 0.19 -2.18
C ARG A 220 -11.50 0.38 -1.83
N THR A 221 -10.80 -0.74 -1.65
CA THR A 221 -9.35 -0.78 -1.52
C THR A 221 -8.73 -1.81 -2.46
N THR A 222 -7.48 -1.55 -2.86
CA THR A 222 -6.58 -2.53 -3.45
C THR A 222 -5.19 -2.32 -2.86
N GLY A 223 -4.41 -3.38 -2.70
CA GLY A 223 -3.12 -3.27 -2.03
C GLY A 223 -2.35 -4.58 -1.97
N THR A 224 -1.31 -4.57 -1.15
CA THR A 224 -0.45 -5.72 -0.89
C THR A 224 0.05 -5.78 0.54
N PHE A 225 0.28 -7.00 1.02
CA PHE A 225 0.98 -7.33 2.26
C PHE A 225 2.38 -7.84 1.90
N PHE A 226 3.42 -7.13 2.30
CA PHE A 226 4.82 -7.49 2.08
C PHE A 226 5.51 -7.81 3.39
N GLY A 227 6.12 -8.99 3.50
CA GLY A 227 6.70 -9.45 4.77
C GLY A 227 7.27 -10.85 4.74
N LEU A 228 7.37 -11.45 5.92
CA LEU A 228 7.81 -12.85 6.10
C LEU A 228 6.66 -13.73 6.59
N ASN A 229 6.58 -14.96 6.10
CA ASN A 229 5.68 -15.97 6.66
C ASN A 229 6.28 -16.62 7.94
N GLY A 230 5.58 -17.62 8.48
CA GLY A 230 6.02 -18.34 9.69
C GLY A 230 7.33 -19.11 9.56
N GLU A 231 7.74 -19.41 8.33
CA GLU A 231 9.00 -20.11 8.00
C GLU A 231 10.15 -19.12 7.72
N GLY A 232 9.88 -17.81 7.76
CA GLY A 232 10.85 -16.77 7.45
C GLY A 232 11.05 -16.54 5.94
N GLU A 233 10.17 -17.07 5.10
CA GLU A 233 10.18 -16.85 3.66
C GLU A 233 9.49 -15.53 3.30
N ILE A 234 10.01 -14.85 2.28
CA ILE A 234 9.47 -13.59 1.80
C ILE A 234 8.13 -13.85 1.10
N ARG A 235 7.15 -12.98 1.39
CA ARG A 235 5.81 -13.01 0.82
C ARG A 235 5.38 -11.60 0.40
N ASN A 236 4.71 -11.56 -0.75
CA ASN A 236 3.96 -10.41 -1.23
C ASN A 236 2.56 -10.90 -1.61
N ALA A 237 1.58 -10.69 -0.72
CA ALA A 237 0.23 -11.17 -0.92
C ALA A 237 -0.70 -10.02 -1.31
N PRO A 238 -1.36 -10.07 -2.47
CA PRO A 238 -2.29 -9.03 -2.87
C PRO A 238 -3.56 -9.07 -2.00
N GLY A 239 -4.29 -7.96 -1.95
CA GLY A 239 -5.59 -7.90 -1.30
C GLY A 239 -6.46 -6.76 -1.81
N GLY A 240 -7.72 -6.75 -1.39
CA GLY A 240 -8.62 -5.62 -1.61
C GLY A 240 -10.00 -5.86 -0.99
N ALA A 241 -10.64 -4.78 -0.54
CA ALA A 241 -11.88 -4.85 0.23
C ALA A 241 -12.96 -3.90 -0.29
N HIS A 242 -14.20 -4.24 0.06
CA HIS A 242 -15.28 -3.26 0.17
C HIS A 242 -15.24 -2.63 1.56
N ILE A 243 -15.36 -1.31 1.61
CA ILE A 243 -15.35 -0.53 2.84
C ILE A 243 -16.78 -0.25 3.28
N THR A 244 -17.07 -0.35 4.57
CA THR A 244 -18.32 0.14 5.18
C THR A 244 -17.98 1.06 6.33
N SER A 245 -18.33 2.35 6.19
CA SER A 245 -18.13 3.32 7.26
C SER A 245 -19.05 3.01 8.44
N LEU A 246 -18.50 2.95 9.65
CA LEU A 246 -19.26 2.78 10.89
C LEU A 246 -19.52 4.10 11.60
N GLY A 247 -18.70 5.11 11.35
CA GLY A 247 -18.84 6.43 11.93
C GLY A 247 -17.50 7.13 12.10
N ARG A 248 -17.56 8.34 12.63
CA ARG A 248 -16.39 9.18 12.84
C ARG A 248 -16.48 9.91 14.17
N VAL A 249 -15.37 9.94 14.90
CA VAL A 249 -15.18 10.76 16.10
C VAL A 249 -14.47 12.04 15.69
N SER A 250 -14.90 13.17 16.23
CA SER A 250 -14.26 14.47 16.06
C SER A 250 -13.55 14.88 17.34
N TYR A 251 -12.33 15.39 17.21
CA TYR A 251 -11.56 15.97 18.30
C TYR A 251 -11.77 17.49 18.29
N PRO A 252 -12.44 18.08 19.31
CA PRO A 252 -12.90 19.46 19.26
C PRO A 252 -11.78 20.51 19.42
N GLU A 253 -10.71 20.16 20.12
CA GLU A 253 -9.62 21.08 20.44
C GLU A 253 -8.31 20.56 19.85
N ASP A 254 -7.84 19.40 20.32
CA ASP A 254 -6.55 18.82 19.93
C ASP A 254 -6.74 17.55 19.08
N GLN A 255 -6.35 17.60 17.81
CA GLN A 255 -6.34 16.39 16.98
C GLN A 255 -5.11 15.52 17.29
N PRO A 256 -5.25 14.19 17.38
CA PRO A 256 -4.15 13.26 17.60
C PRO A 256 -3.07 13.36 16.51
N VAL A 257 -1.80 13.32 16.92
CA VAL A 257 -0.63 13.16 16.05
C VAL A 257 -0.11 11.74 16.21
#